data_AF-A0A200QN27-F1
#
_entry.id   AF-A0A200QN27-F1
#
_cell.length_a   1.000
_cell.length_b   1.000
_cell.length_c   1.000
_cell.angle_alpha   90.00
_cell.angle_beta   90.00
_cell.angle_gamma   90.00
#
_symmetry.space_group_name_H-M   'P 1'
#
loop_
_entity.id
_entity.type
_entity.pdbx_description
1 polymer ?
#
loop_
_entity_poly.entity_id
_entity_poly.type
_entity_poly.pdbx_seq_one_letter_code
_entity_poly.pdbx_strand_id
1 'polypeptide(L)'
;MAYADSSSSSAITPAPVVVSSPSTMAPTTPFYSHIQLTQVQHLVRIILDEHNYVLWKTQFLLILEAHDLDMYVDGTLSPPPTWILSSLSENVVARVFGLTNSHEVWDHLAQLFSSASEARLNQIRRELQTIRKGSLTMHDYFLKAKKLSDALATSGKPVSNYELQSMLLSSLDTAYDAIVTTLTATLVEIPLTDFQAHLLAFEMRLHHQSTALASTTMVNMVVVHDSSSPSPSH
;
A
#
# COMPACT_ATOMS: atom_id res chain seq x y z
N MET A 1 105.85 -6.74 -38.57
CA MET A 1 105.43 -7.45 -39.80
C MET A 1 104.34 -8.43 -39.42
N ALA A 2 103.07 -8.03 -39.53
CA ALA A 2 101.90 -8.92 -39.59
C ALA A 2 100.68 -8.08 -39.98
N TYR A 3 99.85 -8.68 -40.82
CA TYR A 3 98.81 -8.09 -41.65
C TYR A 3 97.49 -7.79 -40.91
N ALA A 4 96.68 -6.97 -41.57
CA ALA A 4 95.31 -6.62 -41.26
C ALA A 4 94.36 -7.83 -41.20
N ASP A 5 93.29 -7.69 -40.40
CA ASP A 5 92.00 -8.30 -40.72
C ASP A 5 90.89 -7.28 -40.46
N SER A 6 89.97 -7.18 -41.42
CA SER A 6 88.83 -6.27 -41.44
C SER A 6 87.58 -7.06 -41.12
N SER A 7 86.76 -6.60 -40.18
CA SER A 7 85.33 -6.94 -40.14
C SER A 7 84.58 -5.94 -39.28
N SER A 8 83.81 -5.09 -39.96
CA SER A 8 82.76 -4.26 -39.40
C SER A 8 81.62 -5.14 -38.87
N SER A 9 81.16 -4.90 -37.64
CA SER A 9 79.88 -5.42 -37.16
C SER A 9 79.22 -4.39 -36.25
N SER A 10 78.13 -3.78 -36.74
CA SER A 10 77.35 -2.78 -36.01
C SER A 10 76.56 -3.45 -34.89
N ALA A 11 76.88 -3.11 -33.64
CA ALA A 11 76.14 -3.57 -32.47
C ALA A 11 74.84 -2.76 -32.29
N ILE A 12 73.69 -3.44 -32.32
CA ILE A 12 72.39 -2.90 -31.95
C ILE A 12 72.28 -2.89 -30.42
N THR A 13 72.12 -1.71 -29.83
CA THR A 13 71.89 -1.52 -28.39
C THR A 13 70.41 -1.67 -28.07
N PRO A 14 69.99 -2.45 -27.05
CA PRO A 14 68.60 -2.43 -26.59
C PRO A 14 68.37 -1.25 -25.64
N ALA A 15 67.22 -0.58 -25.80
CA ALA A 15 66.77 0.56 -24.99
C ALA A 15 66.38 0.13 -23.54
N PRO A 16 66.37 1.06 -22.56
CA PRO A 16 66.20 0.71 -21.15
C PRO A 16 64.74 0.40 -20.81
N VAL A 17 64.53 -0.60 -19.95
CA VAL A 17 63.23 -0.99 -19.41
C VAL A 17 62.82 0.00 -18.32
N VAL A 18 61.73 0.74 -18.57
CA VAL A 18 61.09 1.60 -17.56
C VAL A 18 60.24 0.73 -16.64
N VAL A 19 60.63 0.62 -15.37
CA VAL A 19 59.81 -0.01 -14.32
C VAL A 19 58.73 0.98 -13.90
N SER A 20 57.49 0.72 -14.32
CA SER A 20 56.31 1.48 -13.92
C SER A 20 55.83 1.04 -12.53
N SER A 21 55.70 1.99 -11.61
CA SER A 21 55.14 1.79 -10.26
C SER A 21 53.68 1.29 -10.31
N PRO A 22 53.19 0.55 -9.30
CA PRO A 22 51.80 0.11 -9.27
C PRO A 22 50.89 1.31 -9.01
N SER A 23 50.03 1.61 -9.97
CA SER A 23 48.98 2.62 -9.82
C SER A 23 47.96 2.11 -8.80
N THR A 24 47.74 2.87 -7.73
CA THR A 24 46.64 2.67 -6.79
C THR A 24 45.33 2.67 -7.57
N MET A 25 44.63 1.53 -7.59
CA MET A 25 43.30 1.41 -8.22
C MET A 25 42.34 2.38 -7.54
N ALA A 26 41.87 3.39 -8.28
CA ALA A 26 40.65 4.09 -7.91
C ALA A 26 39.49 3.05 -7.87
N PRO A 27 38.53 3.18 -6.95
CA PRO A 27 37.38 2.28 -6.93
C PRO A 27 36.67 2.41 -8.27
N THR A 28 36.61 1.31 -9.02
CA THR A 28 35.83 1.17 -10.23
C THR A 28 34.38 1.47 -9.89
N THR A 29 33.89 2.65 -10.28
CA THR A 29 32.46 2.94 -10.31
C THR A 29 31.79 1.81 -11.09
N PRO A 30 30.87 1.04 -10.48
CA PRO A 30 30.17 -0.01 -11.20
C PRO A 30 29.40 0.66 -12.34
N PHE A 31 29.71 0.26 -13.57
CA PHE A 31 28.99 0.63 -14.77
C PHE A 31 27.60 -0.04 -14.74
N TYR A 32 26.72 0.41 -13.85
CA TYR A 32 25.30 0.11 -13.94
C TYR A 32 24.79 0.84 -15.19
N SER A 33 24.73 0.08 -16.28
CA SER A 33 24.37 0.59 -17.60
C SER A 33 22.98 1.23 -17.58
N HIS A 34 22.81 2.29 -18.37
CA HIS A 34 21.53 2.95 -18.68
C HIS A 34 20.38 1.95 -19.00
N ILE A 35 20.74 0.76 -19.49
CA ILE A 35 19.84 -0.36 -19.79
C ILE A 35 19.07 -0.83 -18.55
N GLN A 36 19.69 -0.92 -17.37
CA GLN A 36 18.99 -1.36 -16.15
C GLN A 36 17.98 -0.31 -15.65
N LEU A 37 18.29 0.97 -15.83
CA LEU A 37 17.39 2.05 -15.40
C LEU A 37 16.17 2.20 -16.32
N THR A 38 16.32 1.93 -17.63
CA THR A 38 15.16 1.77 -18.53
C THR A 38 14.29 0.56 -18.20
N GLN A 39 14.77 -0.44 -17.46
CA GLN A 39 13.89 -1.52 -16.98
C GLN A 39 13.03 -1.05 -15.80
N VAL A 40 13.56 -0.20 -14.93
CA VAL A 40 12.81 0.36 -13.78
C VAL A 40 11.55 1.08 -14.24
N GLN A 41 11.60 1.83 -15.35
CA GLN A 41 10.42 2.52 -15.90
C GLN A 41 9.28 1.57 -16.29
N HIS A 42 9.58 0.32 -16.67
CA HIS A 42 8.58 -0.71 -17.01
C HIS A 42 8.13 -1.53 -15.82
N LEU A 43 8.90 -1.52 -14.73
CA LEU A 43 8.61 -2.24 -13.50
C LEU A 43 7.68 -1.43 -12.58
N VAL A 44 7.76 -0.10 -12.63
CA VAL A 44 6.89 0.78 -11.84
C VAL A 44 5.53 0.89 -12.51
N ARG A 45 4.59 0.04 -12.07
CA ARG A 45 3.21 -0.01 -12.60
C ARG A 45 2.31 1.10 -12.04
N ILE A 46 2.73 1.78 -10.99
CA ILE A 46 1.94 2.81 -10.28
C ILE A 46 2.52 4.17 -10.60
N ILE A 47 1.68 5.06 -11.13
CA ILE A 47 2.05 6.46 -11.37
C ILE A 47 1.79 7.22 -10.09
N LEU A 48 2.81 7.89 -9.55
CA LEU A 48 2.69 8.68 -8.32
C LEU A 48 1.65 9.80 -8.51
N ASP A 49 0.64 9.80 -7.67
CA ASP A 49 -0.36 10.87 -7.52
C ASP A 49 -0.41 11.37 -6.07
N GLU A 50 -1.32 12.31 -5.81
CA GLU A 50 -1.54 12.89 -4.48
C GLU A 50 -2.12 11.93 -3.44
N HIS A 51 -2.43 10.69 -3.85
CA HIS A 51 -3.12 9.70 -3.07
C HIS A 51 -2.41 8.34 -3.00
N ASN A 52 -1.28 8.13 -3.64
CA ASN A 52 -0.67 6.80 -3.66
C ASN A 52 0.81 6.79 -3.26
N TYR A 53 1.33 7.92 -2.74
CA TYR A 53 2.74 8.06 -2.35
C TYR A 53 3.32 6.89 -1.54
N VAL A 54 2.61 6.42 -0.51
CA VAL A 54 3.11 5.32 0.34
C VAL A 54 3.26 4.02 -0.44
N LEU A 55 2.25 3.69 -1.25
CA LEU A 55 2.26 2.49 -2.09
C LEU A 55 3.31 2.60 -3.20
N TRP A 56 3.36 3.76 -3.87
CA TRP A 56 4.36 4.08 -4.87
C TRP A 56 5.77 3.93 -4.28
N LYS A 57 6.06 4.60 -3.16
CA LYS A 57 7.36 4.55 -2.48
C LYS A 57 7.74 3.12 -2.10
N THR A 58 6.79 2.34 -1.56
CA THR A 58 7.04 0.96 -1.16
C THR A 58 7.39 0.09 -2.36
N GLN A 59 6.64 0.17 -3.46
CA GLN A 59 6.97 -0.57 -4.69
C GLN A 59 8.31 -0.12 -5.27
N PHE A 60 8.57 1.18 -5.25
CA PHE A 60 9.80 1.75 -5.78
C PHE A 60 11.03 1.25 -5.01
N LEU A 61 10.98 1.27 -3.67
CA LEU A 61 12.04 0.74 -2.82
C LEU A 61 12.26 -0.76 -3.05
N LEU A 62 11.20 -1.56 -3.16
CA LEU A 62 11.30 -2.99 -3.44
C LEU A 62 11.96 -3.27 -4.80
N ILE A 63 11.65 -2.48 -5.82
CA ILE A 63 12.27 -2.63 -7.14
C ILE A 63 13.75 -2.26 -7.08
N LEU A 64 14.12 -1.19 -6.38
CA LEU A 64 15.51 -0.78 -6.25
C LEU A 64 16.35 -1.79 -5.49
N GLU A 65 15.83 -2.29 -4.36
CA GLU A 65 16.47 -3.35 -3.56
C GLU A 65 16.65 -4.63 -4.39
N ALA A 66 15.64 -5.04 -5.16
CA ALA A 66 15.72 -6.24 -5.99
C ALA A 66 16.76 -6.16 -7.13
N HIS A 67 17.25 -4.97 -7.46
CA HIS A 67 18.18 -4.74 -8.58
C HIS A 67 19.52 -4.10 -8.12
N ASP A 68 19.77 -4.00 -6.82
CA ASP A 68 20.95 -3.33 -6.23
C ASP A 68 21.12 -1.87 -6.71
N LEU A 69 20.00 -1.14 -6.82
CA LEU A 69 19.94 0.25 -7.29
C LEU A 69 19.64 1.27 -6.17
N ASP A 70 19.56 0.82 -4.92
CA ASP A 70 19.36 1.63 -3.71
C ASP A 70 20.40 2.77 -3.59
N MET A 71 21.65 2.51 -3.98
CA MET A 71 22.74 3.50 -3.98
C MET A 71 22.47 4.76 -4.82
N TYR A 72 21.52 4.71 -5.76
CA TYR A 72 21.12 5.88 -6.56
C TYR A 72 20.15 6.81 -5.86
N VAL A 73 19.39 6.27 -4.90
CA VAL A 73 18.43 7.03 -4.10
C VAL A 73 19.08 7.60 -2.85
N ASP A 74 20.07 6.90 -2.29
CA ASP A 74 20.82 7.37 -1.10
C ASP A 74 21.95 8.36 -1.43
N GLY A 75 22.18 8.63 -2.73
CA GLY A 75 23.15 9.62 -3.20
C GLY A 75 24.60 9.12 -3.22
N THR A 76 24.83 7.85 -2.90
CA THR A 76 26.14 7.18 -2.92
C THR A 76 26.71 7.06 -4.34
N LEU A 77 25.85 6.95 -5.36
CA LEU A 77 26.20 7.00 -6.77
C LEU A 77 25.38 8.09 -7.47
N SER A 78 26.02 8.88 -8.34
CA SER A 78 25.32 9.89 -9.15
C SER A 78 24.37 9.18 -10.12
N PRO A 79 23.05 9.33 -9.99
CA PRO A 79 22.09 8.70 -10.90
C PRO A 79 22.16 9.36 -12.29
N PRO A 80 21.78 8.64 -13.36
CA PRO A 80 21.39 9.30 -14.60
C PRO A 80 20.27 10.31 -14.30
N PRO A 81 20.26 11.48 -14.94
CA PRO A 81 19.21 12.46 -14.71
C PRO A 81 17.84 11.84 -15.06
N THR A 82 16.82 12.14 -14.25
CA THR A 82 15.38 12.05 -14.59
C THR A 82 14.69 10.68 -14.68
N TRP A 83 15.32 9.57 -14.29
CA TRP A 83 14.66 8.24 -14.35
C TRP A 83 13.41 8.11 -13.46
N ILE A 84 13.34 8.85 -12.36
CA ILE A 84 12.15 8.86 -11.47
C ILE A 84 10.96 9.53 -12.15
N LEU A 85 11.19 10.51 -13.04
CA LEU A 85 10.13 11.35 -13.61
C LEU A 85 9.12 10.57 -14.43
N SER A 86 9.52 9.45 -15.06
CA SER A 86 8.61 8.61 -15.85
C SER A 86 7.54 7.90 -15.02
N SER A 87 7.70 7.86 -13.70
CA SER A 87 6.75 7.25 -12.76
C SER A 87 5.86 8.27 -12.04
N LEU A 88 5.94 9.55 -12.42
CA LEU A 88 5.20 10.63 -11.78
C LEU A 88 4.02 11.07 -12.66
N SER A 89 2.89 11.42 -12.04
CA SER A 89 1.80 12.10 -12.75
C SER A 89 2.22 13.51 -13.15
N GLU A 90 1.59 14.06 -14.20
CA GLU A 90 1.92 15.38 -14.75
C GLU A 90 1.87 16.50 -13.68
N ASN A 91 0.89 16.44 -12.78
CA ASN A 91 0.75 17.37 -11.65
C ASN A 91 1.89 17.26 -10.63
N VAL A 92 2.51 16.09 -10.49
CA VAL A 92 3.66 15.88 -9.60
C VAL A 92 4.95 16.28 -10.30
N VAL A 93 5.10 15.97 -11.59
CA VAL A 93 6.23 16.43 -12.42
C VAL A 93 6.36 17.95 -12.39
N ALA A 94 5.25 18.67 -12.50
CA ALA A 94 5.23 20.14 -12.41
C ALA A 94 5.81 20.69 -11.10
N ARG A 95 5.70 19.92 -9.99
CA ARG A 95 6.21 20.34 -8.66
C ARG A 95 7.69 20.08 -8.46
N VAL A 96 8.29 19.18 -9.23
CA VAL A 96 9.72 18.85 -9.18
C VAL A 96 10.51 19.53 -10.31
N PHE A 97 9.87 20.44 -11.06
CA PHE A 97 10.50 21.16 -12.15
C PHE A 97 11.71 21.97 -11.67
N GLY A 98 12.86 21.77 -12.33
CA GLY A 98 14.12 22.43 -11.99
C GLY A 98 15.07 21.64 -11.08
N LEU A 99 14.63 20.50 -10.54
CA LEU A 99 15.54 19.56 -9.85
C LEU A 99 16.36 18.79 -10.89
N THR A 100 17.67 18.67 -10.66
CA THR A 100 18.62 18.23 -11.71
C THR A 100 19.09 16.79 -11.54
N ASN A 101 19.00 16.25 -10.32
CA ASN A 101 19.36 14.88 -10.02
C ASN A 101 18.20 14.11 -9.36
N SER A 102 18.19 12.79 -9.51
CA SER A 102 17.09 11.96 -9.01
C SER A 102 17.04 11.89 -7.47
N HIS A 103 18.18 12.11 -6.80
CA HIS A 103 18.23 12.19 -5.34
C HIS A 103 17.43 13.40 -4.81
N GLU A 104 17.65 14.59 -5.38
CA GLU A 104 16.87 15.80 -5.09
C GLU A 104 15.38 15.57 -5.34
N VAL A 105 15.02 14.93 -6.46
CA VAL A 105 13.62 14.59 -6.75
C VAL A 105 13.04 13.66 -5.69
N TRP A 106 13.75 12.60 -5.32
CA TRP A 106 13.31 11.65 -4.31
C TRP A 106 13.09 12.30 -2.94
N ASP A 107 14.07 13.07 -2.48
CA ASP A 107 14.01 13.80 -1.21
C ASP A 107 12.87 14.81 -1.21
N HIS A 108 12.70 15.55 -2.31
CA HIS A 108 11.64 16.53 -2.42
C HIS A 108 10.26 15.87 -2.38
N LEU A 109 10.06 14.75 -3.09
CA LEU A 109 8.82 13.98 -3.03
C LEU A 109 8.54 13.45 -1.61
N ALA A 110 9.57 12.98 -0.90
CA ALA A 110 9.43 12.56 0.49
C ALA A 110 9.00 13.72 1.41
N GLN A 111 9.58 14.90 1.24
CA GLN A 111 9.18 16.08 1.99
C GLN A 111 7.73 16.50 1.66
N LEU A 112 7.38 16.53 0.36
CA LEU A 112 6.05 16.94 -0.10
C LEU A 112 4.93 16.04 0.42
N PHE A 113 5.13 14.72 0.40
CA PHE A 113 4.05 13.77 0.66
C PHE A 113 4.08 13.15 2.06
N SER A 114 5.16 13.28 2.83
CA SER A 114 5.27 12.67 4.18
C SER A 114 4.13 13.07 5.11
N SER A 115 3.94 14.36 5.37
CA SER A 115 2.93 14.86 6.31
C SER A 115 1.51 14.54 5.85
N ALA A 116 1.20 14.77 4.57
CA ALA A 116 -0.11 14.53 4.00
C ALA A 116 -0.48 13.03 3.99
N SER A 117 0.49 12.16 3.64
CA SER A 117 0.27 10.71 3.63
C SER A 117 0.05 10.15 5.05
N GLU A 118 0.84 10.59 6.03
CA GLU A 118 0.64 10.20 7.43
C GLU A 118 -0.69 10.72 8.00
N ALA A 119 -1.04 11.99 7.73
CA ALA A 119 -2.32 12.53 8.15
C ALA A 119 -3.50 11.72 7.60
N ARG A 120 -3.41 11.30 6.34
CA ARG A 120 -4.42 10.48 5.69
C ARG A 120 -4.46 9.05 6.23
N LEU A 121 -3.31 8.41 6.47
CA LEU A 121 -3.29 7.08 7.10
C LEU A 121 -3.93 7.11 8.49
N ASN A 122 -3.62 8.14 9.26
CA ASN A 122 -4.24 8.36 10.56
C ASN A 122 -5.75 8.62 10.43
N GLN A 123 -6.18 9.34 9.38
CA GLN A 123 -7.60 9.55 9.11
C GLN A 123 -8.33 8.24 8.79
N ILE A 124 -7.80 7.42 7.87
CA ILE A 124 -8.38 6.12 7.51
C ILE A 124 -8.44 5.21 8.76
N ARG A 125 -7.39 5.20 9.57
CA ARG A 125 -7.36 4.42 10.81
C ARG A 125 -8.41 4.88 11.81
N ARG A 126 -8.57 6.20 11.99
CA ARG A 126 -9.63 6.76 12.83
C ARG A 126 -11.01 6.40 12.33
N GLU A 127 -11.25 6.49 11.02
CA GLU A 127 -12.53 6.10 10.41
C GLU A 127 -12.84 4.62 10.62
N LEU A 128 -11.84 3.75 10.56
CA LEU A 128 -12.02 2.33 10.84
C LEU A 128 -12.37 2.07 12.31
N GLN A 129 -11.69 2.74 13.26
CA GLN A 129 -11.94 2.57 14.70
C GLN A 129 -13.28 3.16 15.15
N THR A 130 -13.75 4.20 14.48
CA THR A 130 -15.00 4.89 14.80
C THR A 130 -16.17 4.44 13.93
N ILE A 131 -15.97 3.44 13.07
CA ILE A 131 -17.04 2.90 12.25
C ILE A 131 -18.18 2.41 13.15
N ARG A 132 -19.41 2.67 12.72
CA ARG A 132 -20.63 2.21 13.37
C ARG A 132 -21.54 1.65 12.29
N LYS A 133 -22.31 0.61 12.60
CA LYS A 133 -23.33 0.11 11.68
C LYS A 133 -24.37 1.19 11.42
N GLY A 134 -25.00 1.69 12.49
CA GLY A 134 -26.07 2.68 12.40
C GLY A 134 -27.17 2.25 11.42
N SER A 135 -27.52 3.14 10.50
CA SER A 135 -28.56 2.90 9.49
C SER A 135 -28.11 2.06 8.28
N LEU A 136 -26.84 1.65 8.20
CA LEU A 136 -26.35 0.82 7.11
C LEU A 136 -26.89 -0.60 7.21
N THR A 137 -27.00 -1.27 6.06
CA THR A 137 -27.14 -2.74 6.02
C THR A 137 -25.87 -3.40 6.55
N MET A 138 -25.97 -4.62 7.08
CA MET A 138 -24.79 -5.36 7.54
C MET A 138 -23.78 -5.57 6.40
N HIS A 139 -24.26 -5.77 5.17
CA HIS A 139 -23.40 -5.89 4.00
C HIS A 139 -22.60 -4.61 3.73
N ASP A 140 -23.27 -3.45 3.65
CA ASP A 140 -22.61 -2.17 3.34
C ASP A 140 -21.64 -1.76 4.46
N TYR A 141 -22.03 -2.02 5.69
CA TYR A 141 -21.20 -1.80 6.87
C TYR A 141 -19.90 -2.61 6.81
N PHE A 142 -20.01 -3.92 6.56
CA PHE A 142 -18.85 -4.80 6.44
C PHE A 142 -17.96 -4.41 5.25
N LEU A 143 -18.57 -4.12 4.09
CA LEU A 143 -17.84 -3.68 2.90
C LEU A 143 -17.07 -2.37 3.15
N LYS A 144 -17.67 -1.42 3.88
CA LYS A 144 -17.00 -0.17 4.26
C LYS A 144 -15.80 -0.43 5.16
N ALA A 145 -15.94 -1.26 6.19
CA ALA A 145 -14.83 -1.62 7.07
C ALA A 145 -13.70 -2.32 6.31
N LYS A 146 -14.06 -3.25 5.41
CA LYS A 146 -13.11 -3.97 4.57
C LYS A 146 -12.34 -3.03 3.64
N LYS A 147 -13.01 -2.08 2.99
CA LYS A 147 -12.35 -1.07 2.14
C LYS A 147 -11.31 -0.24 2.91
N LEU A 148 -11.64 0.19 4.14
CA LEU A 148 -10.70 0.93 5.00
C LEU A 148 -9.50 0.07 5.41
N SER A 149 -9.76 -1.19 5.80
CA SER A 149 -8.72 -2.17 6.15
C SER A 149 -7.79 -2.46 4.97
N ASP A 150 -8.34 -2.69 3.77
CA ASP A 150 -7.58 -2.98 2.56
C ASP A 150 -6.74 -1.76 2.12
N ALA A 151 -7.24 -0.54 2.32
CA ALA A 151 -6.48 0.70 2.07
C ALA A 151 -5.28 0.86 3.02
N LEU A 152 -5.44 0.49 4.30
CA LEU A 152 -4.35 0.44 5.28
C LEU A 152 -3.32 -0.63 4.93
N ALA A 153 -3.77 -1.81 4.51
CA ALA A 153 -2.89 -2.91 4.08
C ALA A 153 -2.04 -2.53 2.86
N THR A 154 -2.67 -1.87 1.88
CA THR A 154 -2.00 -1.36 0.68
C THR A 154 -0.95 -0.28 1.00
N SER A 155 -1.13 0.44 2.11
CA SER A 155 -0.20 1.46 2.58
C SER A 155 0.84 0.93 3.58
N GLY A 156 0.99 -0.39 3.68
CA GLY A 156 1.99 -1.03 4.55
C GLY A 156 1.66 -1.04 6.05
N LYS A 157 0.44 -0.64 6.44
CA LYS A 157 -0.03 -0.68 7.84
C LYS A 157 -1.25 -1.61 7.98
N PRO A 158 -1.15 -2.91 7.62
CA PRO A 158 -2.30 -3.81 7.59
C PRO A 158 -2.97 -3.98 8.96
N VAL A 159 -4.28 -4.17 8.94
CA VAL A 159 -5.09 -4.53 10.11
C VAL A 159 -5.33 -6.03 10.07
N SER A 160 -5.14 -6.71 11.20
CA SER A 160 -5.37 -8.17 11.25
C SER A 160 -6.87 -8.48 11.13
N ASN A 161 -7.22 -9.65 10.58
CA ASN A 161 -8.61 -10.08 10.52
C ASN A 161 -9.26 -10.13 11.91
N TYR A 162 -8.52 -10.56 12.93
CA TYR A 162 -8.98 -10.57 14.32
C TYR A 162 -9.30 -9.15 14.82
N GLU A 163 -8.40 -8.19 14.61
CA GLU A 163 -8.62 -6.78 15.00
C GLU A 163 -9.83 -6.22 14.26
N LEU A 164 -9.96 -6.50 12.95
CA LEU A 164 -11.10 -6.07 12.14
C LEU A 164 -12.42 -6.66 12.65
N GLN A 165 -12.48 -7.97 12.91
CA GLN A 165 -13.66 -8.64 13.43
C GLN A 165 -14.03 -8.14 14.83
N SER A 166 -13.05 -7.94 15.71
CA SER A 166 -13.25 -7.38 17.05
C SER A 166 -13.81 -5.96 17.00
N MET A 167 -13.23 -5.09 16.17
CA MET A 167 -13.75 -3.74 15.93
C MET A 167 -15.19 -3.80 15.43
N LEU A 168 -15.46 -4.64 14.41
CA LEU A 168 -16.78 -4.76 13.80
C LEU A 168 -17.87 -5.16 14.81
N LEU A 169 -17.59 -6.10 15.71
CA LEU A 169 -18.53 -6.53 16.75
C LEU A 169 -18.76 -5.44 17.80
N SER A 170 -17.72 -4.71 18.19
CA SER A 170 -17.81 -3.66 19.22
C SER A 170 -18.67 -2.44 18.82
N SER A 171 -18.94 -2.30 17.53
CA SER A 171 -19.68 -1.18 16.94
C SER A 171 -21.07 -1.56 16.41
N LEU A 172 -21.56 -2.76 16.74
CA LEU A 172 -22.93 -3.17 16.52
C LEU A 172 -23.85 -2.68 17.65
N ASP A 173 -25.12 -2.44 17.31
CA ASP A 173 -26.14 -2.02 18.27
C ASP A 173 -26.64 -3.21 19.12
N THR A 174 -27.33 -2.92 20.22
CA THR A 174 -27.81 -3.94 21.19
C THR A 174 -28.74 -5.00 20.59
N ALA A 175 -29.39 -4.71 19.45
CA ALA A 175 -30.16 -5.70 18.70
C ALA A 175 -29.30 -6.90 18.24
N TYR A 176 -27.98 -6.74 18.18
CA TYR A 176 -27.01 -7.75 17.79
C TYR A 176 -26.32 -8.44 18.98
N ASP A 177 -26.64 -8.11 20.24
CA ASP A 177 -25.92 -8.63 21.42
C ASP A 177 -25.84 -10.17 21.46
N ALA A 178 -26.89 -10.86 21.00
CA ALA A 178 -26.92 -12.32 20.95
C ALA A 178 -25.85 -12.91 20.00
N ILE A 179 -25.71 -12.33 18.80
CA ILE A 179 -24.68 -12.77 17.85
C ILE A 179 -23.30 -12.25 18.25
N VAL A 180 -23.20 -11.04 18.81
CA VAL A 180 -21.95 -10.49 19.33
C VAL A 180 -21.37 -11.43 20.39
N THR A 181 -22.16 -11.84 21.38
CA THR A 181 -21.71 -12.77 22.42
C THR A 181 -21.17 -14.08 21.85
N THR A 182 -21.89 -14.66 20.88
CA THR A 182 -21.52 -15.94 20.25
C THR A 182 -20.25 -15.82 19.42
N LEU A 183 -20.14 -14.76 18.60
CA LEU A 183 -18.98 -14.53 17.74
C LEU A 183 -17.76 -14.10 18.55
N THR A 184 -17.91 -13.26 19.57
CA THR A 184 -16.82 -12.87 20.48
C THR A 184 -16.17 -14.09 21.14
N ALA A 185 -16.97 -15.09 21.54
CA ALA A 185 -16.45 -16.33 22.12
C ALA A 185 -15.68 -17.22 21.11
N THR A 186 -15.94 -17.05 19.81
CA THR A 186 -15.41 -17.92 18.74
C THR A 186 -14.46 -17.20 17.77
N LEU A 187 -14.14 -15.92 18.01
CA LEU A 187 -13.38 -15.03 17.12
C LEU A 187 -12.05 -15.60 16.59
N VAL A 188 -11.37 -16.46 17.36
CA VAL A 188 -10.06 -17.01 16.97
C VAL A 188 -10.19 -18.13 15.92
N GLU A 189 -11.36 -18.76 15.81
CA GLU A 189 -11.55 -19.97 15.02
C GLU A 189 -12.24 -19.72 13.67
N ILE A 190 -12.84 -18.54 13.46
CA ILE A 190 -13.73 -18.28 12.34
C ILE A 190 -13.03 -17.42 11.26
N PRO A 191 -12.93 -17.91 10.00
CA PRO A 191 -12.40 -17.11 8.90
C PRO A 191 -13.33 -15.93 8.59
N LEU A 192 -12.75 -14.86 8.02
CA LEU A 192 -13.48 -13.61 7.78
C LEU A 192 -14.73 -13.78 6.89
N THR A 193 -14.70 -14.74 5.97
CA THR A 193 -15.85 -15.09 5.10
C THR A 193 -17.02 -15.65 5.88
N ASP A 194 -16.76 -16.57 6.80
CA ASP A 194 -17.79 -17.25 7.58
C ASP A 194 -18.36 -16.29 8.63
N PHE A 195 -17.49 -15.46 9.21
CA PHE A 195 -17.90 -14.34 10.06
C PHE A 195 -18.91 -13.42 9.36
N GLN A 196 -18.63 -13.03 8.11
CA GLN A 196 -19.55 -12.22 7.32
C GLN A 196 -20.88 -12.94 7.07
N ALA A 197 -20.84 -14.24 6.73
CA ALA A 197 -22.04 -15.04 6.49
C ALA A 197 -22.92 -15.14 7.74
N HIS A 198 -22.32 -15.33 8.93
CA HIS A 198 -23.05 -15.36 10.20
C HIS A 198 -23.76 -14.04 10.50
N LEU A 199 -23.07 -12.90 10.31
CA LEU A 199 -23.67 -11.59 10.52
C LEU A 199 -24.84 -11.31 9.56
N LEU A 200 -24.71 -11.69 8.29
CA LEU A 200 -25.78 -11.54 7.30
C LEU A 200 -26.99 -12.42 7.63
N ALA A 201 -26.77 -13.69 7.99
CA ALA A 201 -27.84 -14.61 8.38
C ALA A 201 -28.61 -14.11 9.62
N PHE A 202 -27.91 -13.47 10.55
CA PHE A 202 -28.54 -12.88 11.74
C PHE A 202 -29.33 -11.63 11.42
N GLU A 203 -28.84 -10.74 10.53
CA GLU A 203 -29.61 -9.59 10.06
C GLU A 203 -30.93 -10.01 9.39
N MET A 204 -30.89 -11.08 8.57
CA MET A 204 -32.12 -11.65 7.99
C MET A 204 -33.10 -12.13 9.07
N ARG A 205 -32.60 -12.76 10.14
CA ARG A 205 -33.43 -13.24 11.25
C ARG A 205 -34.06 -12.08 12.02
N LEU A 206 -33.30 -11.03 12.31
CA LEU A 206 -33.81 -9.81 12.95
C LEU A 206 -34.93 -9.17 12.12
N HIS A 207 -34.75 -9.07 10.80
CA HIS A 207 -35.77 -8.52 9.91
C HIS A 207 -37.07 -9.33 9.90
N HIS A 208 -36.98 -10.67 9.92
CA HIS A 208 -38.17 -11.52 10.02
C HIS A 208 -38.89 -11.32 11.36
N GLN A 209 -38.13 -11.21 12.46
CA GLN A 209 -38.72 -11.03 13.80
C GLN A 209 -39.40 -9.66 13.95
N SER A 210 -38.78 -8.58 13.44
CA SER A 210 -39.39 -7.24 13.47
C SER A 210 -40.66 -7.17 12.63
N THR A 211 -40.66 -7.78 11.44
CA THR A 211 -41.83 -7.84 10.55
C THR A 211 -42.98 -8.64 11.18
N ALA A 212 -42.68 -9.76 11.83
CA ALA A 212 -43.69 -10.58 12.50
C ALA A 212 -44.40 -9.82 13.65
N LEU A 213 -43.64 -9.11 14.48
CA LEU A 213 -44.19 -8.30 15.58
C LEU A 213 -45.07 -7.14 15.07
N ALA A 214 -44.68 -6.51 13.96
CA ALA A 214 -45.48 -5.47 13.33
C ALA A 214 -46.84 -6.03 12.86
N SER A 215 -46.85 -7.19 12.20
CA SER A 215 -48.08 -7.87 11.78
C SER A 215 -49.00 -8.21 12.95
N THR A 216 -48.47 -8.76 14.06
CA THR A 216 -49.28 -9.08 15.25
C THR A 216 -49.89 -7.83 15.88
N THR A 217 -49.15 -6.73 15.92
CA THR A 217 -49.64 -5.45 16.49
C THR A 217 -50.75 -4.85 15.61
N MET A 218 -50.62 -4.92 14.29
CA MET A 218 -51.66 -4.46 13.36
C MET A 218 -52.95 -5.29 13.48
N VAL A 219 -52.84 -6.61 13.57
CA VAL A 219 -54.01 -7.49 13.77
C VAL A 219 -54.74 -7.15 15.06
N ASN A 220 -54.03 -6.93 16.17
CA ASN A 220 -54.67 -6.53 17.42
C ASN A 220 -55.36 -5.15 17.33
N MET A 221 -54.77 -4.17 16.64
CA MET A 221 -55.43 -2.86 16.45
C MET A 221 -56.71 -2.95 15.59
N VAL A 222 -56.70 -3.77 14.53
CA VAL A 222 -57.89 -4.01 13.70
C VAL A 222 -59.00 -4.70 14.51
N VAL A 223 -58.66 -5.72 15.30
CA VAL A 223 -59.64 -6.44 16.14
C VAL A 223 -60.23 -5.55 17.22
N VAL A 224 -59.44 -4.65 17.82
CA VAL A 224 -59.94 -3.68 18.82
C VAL A 224 -60.93 -2.68 18.20
N HIS A 225 -60.74 -2.30 16.94
CA HIS A 225 -61.67 -1.39 16.26
C HIS A 225 -62.98 -2.09 15.87
N ASP A 226 -62.94 -3.36 15.46
CA ASP A 226 -64.13 -4.11 15.00
C ASP A 226 -65.02 -4.62 16.15
N SER A 227 -64.48 -4.77 17.36
CA SER A 227 -65.21 -5.19 18.56
C SER A 227 -66.02 -4.07 19.24
N SER A 228 -66.13 -2.89 18.60
CA SER A 228 -66.83 -1.71 19.15
C SER A 228 -68.15 -1.34 18.46
N SER A 229 -68.72 -2.20 17.60
CA SER A 229 -70.08 -2.00 17.04
C SER A 229 -71.16 -2.56 17.98
N PRO A 230 -72.04 -1.74 18.57
CA PRO A 230 -73.16 -2.22 19.37
C PRO A 230 -74.26 -2.75 18.45
N SER A 231 -74.78 -3.94 18.77
CA SER A 231 -75.96 -4.51 18.11
C SER A 231 -77.19 -3.61 18.33
N PRO A 232 -77.99 -3.29 17.30
CA PRO A 232 -79.25 -2.59 17.50
C PRO A 232 -80.28 -3.58 18.06
N SER A 233 -80.64 -3.39 19.32
CA SER A 233 -81.71 -4.12 19.99
C SER A 233 -83.05 -3.37 19.86
N HIS A 234 -84.02 -4.08 19.28
CA HIS A 234 -85.48 -3.88 19.30
C HIS A 234 -86.10 -2.73 18.49
#